data_AF-A0A523Z268-F1
#
_entry.id   AF-A0A523Z268-F1
#
_cell.length_a   1.000
_cell.length_b   1.000
_cell.length_c   1.000
_cell.angle_alpha   90.00
_cell.angle_beta   90.00
_cell.angle_gamma   90.00
#
_symmetry.space_group_name_H-M   'P 1'
#
loop_
_entity.id
_entity.type
_entity.pdbx_description
1 polymer ?
#
loop_
_entity_poly.entity_id
_entity_poly.type
_entity_poly.pdbx_seq_one_letter_code
_entity_poly.pdbx_strand_id
1 'polypeptide(L)'
;MDPTDNPVTNKDVWGSTAVFAVIGILLLLPLLFFYPDVDFLRSPRAIIAASGIFWGVLSVIAFRAFWELYYQHFYPGWVRPLAPLNIFTYAVFGLIMWFLATSFNTLPVLVFILLGGIEGLVEHLIGVYGLRILEKVPVFNALDPGPVFIFSFFEYIVYWSIVAWLAVALTRLVPQVF
;
A
#
# COMPACT_ATOMS: atom_id res chain seq x y z
N MET A 1 24.65 16.24 5.04
CA MET A 1 23.64 16.77 5.98
C MET A 1 23.26 15.62 6.87
N ASP A 2 23.32 15.81 8.17
CA ASP A 2 22.85 14.81 9.11
C ASP A 2 21.31 14.75 8.95
N PRO A 3 20.69 13.57 8.78
CA PRO A 3 19.23 13.45 8.71
C PRO A 3 18.51 14.04 9.94
N THR A 4 19.22 14.25 11.05
CA THR A 4 18.71 14.92 12.25
C THR A 4 18.62 16.45 12.12
N ASP A 5 19.27 17.06 11.12
CA ASP A 5 19.31 18.51 10.92
C ASP A 5 17.97 19.08 10.40
N ASN A 6 17.08 18.23 9.85
CA ASN A 6 15.77 18.65 9.33
C ASN A 6 14.73 17.52 9.44
N PRO A 7 14.18 17.26 10.64
CA PRO A 7 13.20 16.21 10.86
C PRO A 7 11.91 16.48 10.09
N VAL A 8 11.23 15.42 9.66
CA VAL A 8 9.92 15.54 9.02
C VAL A 8 8.91 16.02 10.05
N THR A 9 8.10 17.02 9.69
CA THR A 9 7.13 17.63 10.60
C THR A 9 5.72 17.13 10.35
N ASN A 10 4.84 17.25 11.34
CA ASN A 10 3.41 16.96 11.17
C ASN A 10 2.78 17.77 10.03
N LYS A 11 3.27 18.99 9.76
CA LYS A 11 2.80 19.83 8.65
C LYS A 11 3.12 19.18 7.31
N ASP A 12 4.30 18.57 7.18
CA ASP A 12 4.71 17.88 5.96
C ASP A 12 3.87 16.61 5.74
N VAL A 13 3.59 15.87 6.82
CA VAL A 13 2.70 14.70 6.78
C VAL A 13 1.29 15.12 6.36
N TRP A 14 0.70 16.17 6.94
CA TRP A 14 -0.61 16.67 6.54
C TRP A 14 -0.66 17.15 5.09
N GLY A 15 0.38 17.85 4.64
CA GLY A 15 0.51 18.24 3.23
C GLY A 15 0.52 17.02 2.30
N SER A 16 1.29 16.01 2.67
CA SER A 16 1.37 14.73 1.92
C SER A 16 0.02 14.00 1.94
N THR A 17 -0.67 13.93 3.08
CA THR A 17 -2.01 13.34 3.20
C THR A 17 -3.00 13.98 2.23
N ALA A 18 -3.02 15.31 2.14
CA ALA A 18 -3.91 16.00 1.21
C ALA A 18 -3.60 15.65 -0.25
N VAL A 19 -2.32 15.58 -0.61
CA VAL A 19 -1.88 15.17 -1.95
C VAL A 19 -2.29 13.73 -2.25
N PHE A 20 -2.03 12.79 -1.35
CA PHE A 20 -2.39 11.39 -1.53
C PHE A 20 -3.91 11.16 -1.55
N ALA A 21 -4.69 11.91 -0.77
CA ALA A 21 -6.14 11.87 -0.82
C ALA A 21 -6.66 12.28 -2.21
N VAL A 22 -6.13 13.37 -2.78
CA VAL A 22 -6.49 13.83 -4.12
C VAL A 22 -6.08 12.81 -5.18
N ILE A 23 -4.84 12.32 -5.15
CA ILE A 23 -4.37 11.28 -6.09
C ILE A 23 -5.22 10.02 -5.97
N GLY A 24 -5.53 9.60 -4.74
CA GLY A 24 -6.35 8.43 -4.46
C GLY A 24 -7.73 8.54 -5.10
N ILE A 25 -8.41 9.69 -4.95
CA ILE A 25 -9.69 9.96 -5.62
C ILE A 25 -9.54 9.91 -7.14
N LEU A 26 -8.51 10.55 -7.69
CA LEU A 26 -8.29 10.60 -9.15
C LEU A 26 -7.97 9.22 -9.75
N LEU A 27 -7.35 8.32 -8.99
CA LEU A 27 -7.09 6.94 -9.43
C LEU A 27 -8.29 6.03 -9.23
N LEU A 28 -9.03 6.19 -8.12
CA LEU A 28 -10.17 5.35 -7.75
C LEU A 28 -11.40 5.63 -8.62
N LEU A 29 -11.79 6.91 -8.79
CA LEU A 29 -13.06 7.24 -9.45
C LEU A 29 -13.18 6.66 -10.87
N PRO A 30 -12.15 6.72 -11.74
CA PRO A 30 -12.28 6.14 -13.05
C PRO A 30 -12.34 4.60 -13.03
N LEU A 31 -11.78 3.92 -12.01
CA LEU A 31 -11.90 2.46 -11.88
C LEU A 31 -13.36 2.00 -11.74
N LEU A 32 -14.24 2.83 -11.19
CA LEU A 32 -15.68 2.53 -11.11
C LEU A 32 -16.33 2.38 -12.49
N PHE A 33 -15.71 2.91 -13.55
CA PHE A 33 -16.16 2.80 -14.93
C PHE A 33 -15.34 1.83 -15.76
N PHE A 34 -14.02 1.75 -15.50
CA PHE A 34 -13.10 0.93 -16.28
C PHE A 34 -12.91 -0.49 -15.74
N TYR A 35 -13.39 -0.77 -14.52
CA TYR A 35 -13.36 -2.09 -13.91
C TYR A 35 -14.75 -2.49 -13.39
N PRO A 36 -15.70 -2.80 -14.29
CA PRO A 36 -17.05 -3.19 -13.90
C PRO A 36 -17.06 -4.39 -12.94
N ASP A 37 -18.08 -4.47 -12.09
CA ASP A 37 -18.20 -5.51 -11.07
C ASP A 37 -18.00 -6.92 -11.62
N VAL A 38 -18.58 -7.22 -12.80
CA VAL A 38 -18.45 -8.53 -13.47
C VAL A 38 -16.99 -8.86 -13.79
N ASP A 39 -16.22 -7.88 -14.26
CA ASP A 39 -14.81 -8.07 -14.60
C ASP A 39 -13.99 -8.23 -13.33
N PHE A 40 -14.23 -7.41 -12.30
CA PHE A 40 -13.56 -7.52 -11.01
C PHE A 40 -13.81 -8.89 -10.35
N LEU A 41 -15.05 -9.37 -10.34
CA LEU A 41 -15.44 -10.68 -9.82
C LEU A 41 -14.77 -11.84 -10.57
N ARG A 42 -14.38 -11.66 -11.83
CA ARG A 42 -13.72 -12.69 -12.65
C ARG A 42 -12.20 -12.56 -12.68
N SER A 43 -11.63 -11.65 -11.91
CA SER A 43 -10.22 -11.27 -11.99
C SER A 43 -9.29 -11.72 -10.85
N PRO A 44 -9.58 -12.76 -10.02
CA PRO A 44 -8.76 -13.03 -8.84
C PRO A 44 -7.29 -13.28 -9.20
N ARG A 45 -7.01 -13.92 -10.33
CA ARG A 45 -5.64 -14.14 -10.83
C ARG A 45 -4.93 -12.83 -11.16
N ALA A 46 -5.62 -11.90 -11.81
CA ALA A 46 -5.07 -10.59 -12.15
C ALA A 46 -4.80 -9.75 -10.90
N ILE A 47 -5.69 -9.81 -9.89
CA ILE A 47 -5.48 -9.15 -8.60
C ILE A 47 -4.27 -9.75 -7.89
N ILE A 48 -4.20 -11.07 -7.74
CA ILE A 48 -3.06 -11.75 -7.10
C ILE A 48 -1.73 -11.35 -7.77
N ALA A 49 -1.68 -11.42 -9.10
CA ALA A 49 -0.48 -11.08 -9.86
C ALA A 49 -0.13 -9.59 -9.74
N ALA A 50 -1.10 -8.69 -9.90
CA ALA A 50 -0.90 -7.26 -9.77
C ALA A 50 -0.39 -6.87 -8.38
N SER A 51 -1.03 -7.37 -7.32
CA SER A 51 -0.63 -7.11 -5.93
C SER A 51 0.78 -7.60 -5.66
N GLY A 52 1.07 -8.86 -6.01
CA GLY A 52 2.39 -9.43 -5.79
C GLY A 52 3.48 -8.65 -6.55
N ILE A 53 3.28 -8.38 -7.83
CA ILE A 53 4.27 -7.68 -8.66
C ILE A 53 4.49 -6.26 -8.13
N PHE A 54 3.41 -5.49 -7.93
CA PHE A 54 3.50 -4.10 -7.49
C PHE A 54 4.23 -4.00 -6.15
N TRP A 55 3.78 -4.72 -5.14
CA TRP A 55 4.35 -4.65 -3.80
C TRP A 55 5.74 -5.29 -3.72
N GLY A 56 6.00 -6.35 -4.47
CA GLY A 56 7.33 -6.95 -4.57
C GLY A 56 8.35 -5.98 -5.15
N VAL A 57 8.01 -5.30 -6.26
CA VAL A 57 8.86 -4.28 -6.87
C VAL A 57 9.03 -3.08 -5.94
N LEU A 58 7.93 -2.56 -5.37
CA LEU A 58 7.95 -1.43 -4.44
C LEU A 58 8.84 -1.73 -3.22
N SER A 59 8.74 -2.94 -2.66
CA SER A 59 9.54 -3.38 -1.52
C SER A 59 11.02 -3.41 -1.85
N VAL A 60 11.41 -3.95 -3.00
CA VAL A 60 12.82 -3.96 -3.44
C VAL A 60 13.35 -2.54 -3.61
N ILE A 61 12.57 -1.65 -4.22
CA ILE A 61 12.95 -0.25 -4.38
C ILE A 61 13.11 0.41 -3.01
N ALA A 62 12.13 0.26 -2.12
CA ALA A 62 12.13 0.89 -0.81
C ALA A 62 13.31 0.41 0.06
N PHE A 63 13.54 -0.91 0.12
CA PHE A 63 14.66 -1.50 0.86
C PHE A 63 16.03 -1.18 0.25
N ARG A 64 16.12 -0.80 -1.03
CA ARG A 64 17.39 -0.36 -1.62
C ARG A 64 17.63 1.12 -1.36
N ALA A 65 16.61 1.95 -1.55
CA ALA A 65 16.71 3.40 -1.46
C ALA A 65 16.74 3.93 -0.02
N PHE A 66 15.97 3.32 0.88
CA PHE A 66 15.72 3.85 2.23
C PHE A 66 16.23 2.93 3.34
N TRP A 67 17.10 1.96 3.05
CA TRP A 67 17.63 1.06 4.09
C TRP A 67 18.32 1.83 5.22
N GLU A 68 19.30 2.66 4.85
CA GLU A 68 20.11 3.39 5.82
C GLU A 68 19.31 4.49 6.52
N LEU A 69 18.32 5.07 5.85
CA LEU A 69 17.51 6.15 6.39
C LEU A 69 16.39 5.66 7.32
N TYR A 70 15.82 4.48 7.04
CA TYR A 70 14.57 4.02 7.64
C TYR A 70 14.67 2.58 8.16
N TYR A 71 14.81 1.60 7.27
CA TYR A 71 14.60 0.19 7.62
C TYR A 71 15.65 -0.39 8.59
N GLN A 72 16.90 0.07 8.54
CA GLN A 72 17.96 -0.46 9.41
C GLN A 72 17.71 -0.22 10.91
N HIS A 73 16.89 0.79 11.23
CA HIS A 73 16.61 1.17 12.62
C HIS A 73 15.70 0.18 13.35
N PHE A 74 14.98 -0.68 12.62
CA PHE A 74 14.02 -1.62 13.23
C PHE A 74 14.02 -3.02 12.61
N TYR A 75 14.67 -3.23 11.45
CA TYR A 75 14.88 -4.57 10.90
C TYR A 75 16.33 -5.04 11.03
N PRO A 76 16.55 -6.33 11.32
CA PRO A 76 17.88 -6.91 11.23
C PRO A 76 18.35 -7.01 9.76
N GLY A 77 19.66 -6.89 9.54
CA GLY A 77 20.25 -6.82 8.19
C GLY A 77 19.93 -7.98 7.25
N TRP A 78 19.65 -9.18 7.78
CA TRP A 78 19.27 -10.34 6.97
C TRP A 78 17.89 -10.21 6.32
N VAL A 79 17.04 -9.28 6.77
CA VAL A 79 15.73 -9.02 6.14
C VAL A 79 15.91 -8.27 4.81
N ARG A 80 16.95 -7.47 4.67
CA ARG A 80 17.20 -6.67 3.45
C ARG A 80 17.17 -7.48 2.15
N PRO A 81 17.89 -8.60 2.01
CA PRO A 81 17.83 -9.42 0.80
C PRO A 81 16.48 -10.13 0.59
N LEU A 82 15.60 -10.19 1.61
CA LEU A 82 14.30 -10.85 1.52
C LEU A 82 13.19 -9.95 0.96
N ALA A 83 13.47 -8.66 0.70
CA ALA A 83 12.48 -7.73 0.12
C ALA A 83 11.71 -8.28 -1.10
N PRO A 84 12.31 -9.04 -2.05
CA PRO A 84 11.56 -9.64 -3.15
C PRO A 84 10.47 -10.62 -2.73
N LEU A 85 10.58 -11.27 -1.55
CA LEU A 85 9.60 -12.24 -1.06
C LEU A 85 8.24 -11.61 -0.74
N ASN A 86 8.16 -10.28 -0.63
CA ASN A 86 6.90 -9.56 -0.51
C ASN A 86 5.96 -9.80 -1.71
N ILE A 87 6.47 -10.29 -2.84
CA ILE A 87 5.62 -10.79 -3.94
C ILE A 87 4.62 -11.84 -3.47
N PHE A 88 5.04 -12.78 -2.61
CA PHE A 88 4.18 -13.85 -2.11
C PHE A 88 3.23 -13.34 -1.03
N THR A 89 3.73 -12.51 -0.12
CA THR A 89 2.93 -11.90 0.94
C THR A 89 1.78 -11.12 0.34
N TYR A 90 2.05 -10.16 -0.55
CA TYR A 90 1.01 -9.30 -1.10
C TYR A 90 0.16 -9.97 -2.18
N ALA A 91 0.62 -11.07 -2.79
CA ALA A 91 -0.24 -11.96 -3.57
C ALA A 91 -1.34 -12.58 -2.68
N VAL A 92 -1.00 -13.02 -1.47
CA VAL A 92 -1.96 -13.56 -0.49
C VAL A 92 -2.89 -12.46 0.02
N PHE A 93 -2.37 -11.27 0.39
CA PHE A 93 -3.21 -10.14 0.78
C PHE A 93 -4.16 -9.73 -0.34
N GLY A 94 -3.70 -9.68 -1.59
CA GLY A 94 -4.54 -9.40 -2.75
C GLY A 94 -5.72 -10.38 -2.87
N LEU A 95 -5.47 -11.68 -2.66
CA LEU A 95 -6.52 -12.69 -2.66
C LEU A 95 -7.51 -12.50 -1.49
N ILE A 96 -7.01 -12.27 -0.27
CA ILE A 96 -7.83 -12.04 0.91
C ILE A 96 -8.74 -10.82 0.70
N MET A 97 -8.16 -9.70 0.27
CA MET A 97 -8.89 -8.47 0.02
C MET A 97 -9.92 -8.62 -1.11
N TRP A 98 -9.57 -9.32 -2.19
CA TRP A 98 -10.52 -9.63 -3.26
C TRP A 98 -11.68 -10.46 -2.71
N PHE A 99 -11.41 -11.53 -1.96
CA PHE A 99 -12.43 -12.37 -1.36
C PHE A 99 -13.38 -11.54 -0.47
N LEU A 100 -12.82 -10.74 0.44
CA LEU A 100 -13.60 -9.86 1.31
C LEU A 100 -14.43 -8.86 0.50
N ALA A 101 -13.83 -8.20 -0.48
CA ALA A 101 -14.50 -7.20 -1.32
C ALA A 101 -15.69 -7.77 -2.10
N THR A 102 -15.58 -9.02 -2.56
CA THR A 102 -16.64 -9.74 -3.29
C THR A 102 -17.70 -10.38 -2.39
N SER A 103 -17.50 -10.36 -1.07
CA SER A 103 -18.43 -10.94 -0.09
C SER A 103 -19.60 -10.01 0.27
N PHE A 104 -19.57 -8.75 -0.18
CA PHE A 104 -20.60 -7.75 0.08
C PHE A 104 -21.43 -7.46 -1.18
N ASN A 105 -22.73 -7.20 -1.02
CA ASN A 105 -23.60 -6.77 -2.13
C ASN A 105 -23.46 -5.25 -2.39
N THR A 106 -22.24 -4.82 -2.73
CA THR A 106 -21.84 -3.42 -2.95
C THR A 106 -20.89 -3.33 -4.15
N LEU A 107 -20.27 -2.16 -4.38
CA LEU A 107 -19.26 -1.94 -5.42
C LEU A 107 -17.92 -2.61 -5.02
N PRO A 108 -17.56 -3.79 -5.56
CA PRO A 108 -16.46 -4.58 -5.02
C PRO A 108 -15.10 -3.90 -5.17
N VAL A 109 -14.85 -3.21 -6.29
CA VAL A 109 -13.60 -2.48 -6.51
C VAL A 109 -13.41 -1.33 -5.51
N LEU A 110 -14.49 -0.65 -5.13
CA LEU A 110 -14.45 0.39 -4.10
C LEU A 110 -14.11 -0.23 -2.74
N VAL A 111 -14.80 -1.31 -2.36
CA VAL A 111 -14.53 -2.02 -1.10
C VAL A 111 -13.08 -2.52 -1.05
N PHE A 112 -12.58 -3.09 -2.15
CA PHE A 112 -11.20 -3.56 -2.25
C PHE A 112 -10.19 -2.45 -1.95
N ILE A 113 -10.35 -1.26 -2.54
CA ILE A 113 -9.44 -0.13 -2.30
C ILE A 113 -9.56 0.40 -0.87
N LEU A 114 -10.77 0.45 -0.31
CA LEU A 114 -10.99 0.86 1.08
C LEU A 114 -10.39 -0.14 2.08
N LEU A 115 -10.47 -1.44 1.79
CA LEU A 115 -9.77 -2.48 2.56
C LEU A 115 -8.26 -2.28 2.51
N GLY A 116 -7.72 -1.85 1.37
CA GLY A 116 -6.34 -1.40 1.25
C GLY A 116 -6.00 -0.27 2.22
N GLY A 117 -6.81 0.78 2.27
CA GLY A 117 -6.65 1.86 3.27
C GLY A 117 -6.65 1.35 4.71
N ILE A 118 -7.54 0.41 5.04
CA ILE A 118 -7.61 -0.22 6.37
C ILE A 118 -6.35 -1.05 6.67
N GLU A 119 -5.84 -1.82 5.70
CA GLU A 119 -4.55 -2.50 5.84
C GLU A 119 -3.43 -1.50 6.15
N GLY A 120 -3.37 -0.38 5.43
CA GLY A 120 -2.39 0.68 5.68
C GLY A 120 -2.43 1.23 7.10
N LEU A 121 -3.61 1.38 7.68
CA LEU A 121 -3.78 1.73 9.09
C LEU A 121 -3.22 0.63 10.01
N VAL A 122 -3.55 -0.63 9.76
CA VAL A 122 -3.12 -1.76 10.60
C VAL A 122 -1.60 -1.93 10.54
N GLU A 123 -1.00 -1.89 9.36
CA GLU A 123 0.45 -1.95 9.19
C GLU A 123 1.16 -0.82 9.93
N HIS A 124 0.63 0.41 9.84
CA HIS A 124 1.21 1.55 10.53
C HIS A 124 0.99 1.51 12.03
N LEU A 125 -0.12 0.96 12.53
CA LEU A 125 -0.30 0.69 13.96
C LEU A 125 0.77 -0.27 14.48
N ILE A 126 1.05 -1.35 13.75
CA ILE A 126 2.12 -2.30 14.08
C ILE A 126 3.48 -1.61 14.00
N GLY A 127 3.73 -0.79 12.98
CA GLY A 127 4.98 -0.04 12.83
C GLY A 127 5.23 0.95 13.97
N VAL A 128 4.24 1.80 14.26
CA VAL A 128 4.35 2.85 15.27
C VAL A 128 4.42 2.25 16.68
N TYR A 129 3.53 1.33 17.04
CA TYR A 129 3.46 0.83 18.42
C TYR A 129 4.22 -0.48 18.65
N GLY A 130 4.23 -1.38 17.67
CA GLY A 130 4.94 -2.67 17.77
C GLY A 130 6.44 -2.54 17.49
N LEU A 131 6.80 -1.89 16.39
CA LEU A 131 8.21 -1.72 15.99
C LEU A 131 8.85 -0.45 16.57
N ARG A 132 8.04 0.46 17.12
CA ARG A 132 8.45 1.74 17.72
C ARG A 132 9.15 2.65 16.72
N ILE A 133 8.64 2.70 15.49
CA ILE A 133 9.28 3.40 14.36
C ILE A 133 9.51 4.89 14.64
N LEU A 134 8.52 5.58 15.20
CA LEU A 134 8.65 7.02 15.49
C LEU A 134 9.74 7.32 16.53
N GLU A 135 10.05 6.36 17.40
CA GLU A 135 11.11 6.54 18.39
C GLU A 135 12.50 6.16 17.86
N LYS A 136 12.56 5.14 17.00
CA LYS A 136 13.83 4.56 16.53
C LYS A 136 14.39 5.24 15.28
N VAL A 137 13.53 5.81 14.44
CA VAL A 137 13.92 6.45 13.19
C VAL A 137 14.16 7.94 13.44
N PRO A 138 15.41 8.43 13.32
CA PRO A 138 15.74 9.81 13.72
C PRO A 138 14.94 10.88 12.99
N VAL A 139 14.67 10.69 11.69
CA VAL A 139 13.93 11.66 10.87
C VAL A 139 12.44 11.76 11.25
N PHE A 140 11.91 10.84 12.05
CA PHE A 140 10.49 10.77 12.46
C PHE A 140 10.24 11.02 13.95
N ASN A 141 11.28 11.34 14.73
CA ASN A 141 11.19 11.50 16.18
C ASN A 141 10.28 12.65 16.65
N ALA A 142 9.96 13.59 15.76
CA ALA A 142 9.10 14.73 16.03
C ALA A 142 7.64 14.53 15.57
N LEU A 143 7.30 13.35 15.02
CA LEU A 143 5.97 13.08 14.48
C LEU A 143 4.99 12.56 15.53
N ASP A 144 3.75 13.02 15.43
CA ASP A 144 2.64 12.44 16.17
C ASP A 144 2.06 11.22 15.43
N PRO A 145 1.64 10.15 16.15
CA PRO A 145 1.03 8.97 15.54
C PRO A 145 -0.23 9.27 14.71
N GLY A 146 -1.08 10.20 15.17
CA GLY A 146 -2.38 10.49 14.55
C GLY A 146 -2.28 10.89 13.08
N PRO A 147 -1.51 11.95 12.73
CA PRO A 147 -1.27 12.33 11.34
C PRO A 147 -0.71 11.19 10.48
N VAL A 148 0.19 10.36 11.03
CA VAL A 148 0.80 9.22 10.32
C VAL A 148 -0.24 8.16 9.97
N PHE A 149 -1.20 7.86 10.85
CA PHE A 149 -2.27 6.90 10.54
C PHE A 149 -3.21 7.43 9.45
N ILE A 150 -3.59 8.71 9.52
CA ILE A 150 -4.47 9.28 8.49
C ILE A 150 -3.75 9.31 7.14
N PHE A 151 -2.46 9.67 7.14
CA PHE A 151 -1.62 9.58 5.95
C PHE A 151 -1.61 8.16 5.37
N SER A 152 -1.34 7.14 6.20
CA SER A 152 -1.21 5.76 5.72
C SER A 152 -2.49 5.20 5.10
N PHE A 153 -3.65 5.59 5.60
CA PHE A 153 -4.93 5.22 4.99
C PHE A 153 -5.03 5.70 3.54
N PHE A 154 -4.70 6.96 3.27
CA PHE A 154 -4.75 7.52 1.92
C PHE A 154 -3.60 7.06 1.04
N GLU A 155 -2.41 6.87 1.62
CA GLU A 155 -1.27 6.27 0.94
C GLU A 155 -1.64 4.89 0.37
N TYR A 156 -2.26 4.05 1.19
CA TYR A 156 -2.66 2.72 0.77
C TYR A 156 -3.83 2.73 -0.21
N ILE A 157 -4.76 3.69 -0.13
CA ILE A 157 -5.77 3.88 -1.18
C ILE A 157 -5.09 4.11 -2.54
N VAL A 158 -4.03 4.92 -2.61
CA VAL A 158 -3.28 5.14 -3.85
C VAL A 158 -2.64 3.84 -4.33
N TYR A 159 -1.92 3.13 -3.46
CA TYR A 159 -1.23 1.88 -3.81
C TYR A 159 -2.19 0.80 -4.30
N TRP A 160 -3.30 0.58 -3.59
CA TRP A 160 -4.29 -0.42 -3.99
C TRP A 160 -5.12 0.00 -5.21
N SER A 161 -5.27 1.30 -5.46
CA SER A 161 -5.80 1.79 -6.75
C SER A 161 -4.85 1.48 -7.91
N ILE A 162 -3.54 1.65 -7.73
CA ILE A 162 -2.54 1.26 -8.74
C ILE A 162 -2.59 -0.25 -9.00
N VAL A 163 -2.69 -1.06 -7.95
CA VAL A 163 -2.89 -2.51 -8.06
C VAL A 163 -4.15 -2.84 -8.87
N ALA A 164 -5.28 -2.18 -8.60
CA ALA A 164 -6.51 -2.39 -9.35
C ALA A 164 -6.35 -2.02 -10.84
N TRP A 165 -5.67 -0.91 -11.16
CA TRP A 165 -5.35 -0.54 -12.54
C TRP A 165 -4.45 -1.56 -13.25
N LEU A 166 -3.44 -2.07 -12.56
CA LEU A 166 -2.59 -3.14 -13.07
C LEU A 166 -3.42 -4.41 -13.32
N ALA A 167 -4.36 -4.74 -12.43
CA ALA A 167 -5.26 -5.85 -12.63
C ALA A 167 -6.17 -5.64 -13.85
N VAL A 168 -6.72 -4.44 -14.08
CA VAL A 168 -7.45 -4.09 -15.32
C VAL A 168 -6.59 -4.31 -16.56
N ALA A 169 -5.32 -3.91 -16.53
CA ALA A 169 -4.42 -4.15 -17.65
C ALA A 169 -4.19 -5.66 -17.87
N LEU A 170 -3.96 -6.42 -16.80
CA LEU A 170 -3.73 -7.85 -16.86
C LEU A 170 -4.96 -8.65 -17.30
N THR A 171 -6.18 -8.25 -16.92
CA THR A 171 -7.41 -8.92 -17.39
C THR A 171 -7.62 -8.75 -18.89
N ARG A 172 -7.15 -7.63 -19.47
CA ARG A 172 -7.19 -7.38 -20.91
C ARG A 172 -6.10 -8.10 -21.70
N LEU A 173 -4.96 -8.40 -21.06
CA LEU A 173 -3.80 -9.03 -21.71
C LEU A 173 -3.78 -10.56 -21.54
N VAL A 174 -4.37 -11.07 -20.47
CA VAL A 174 -4.39 -12.50 -20.15
C VAL A 174 -5.82 -13.02 -20.26
N PRO A 175 -6.11 -13.98 -21.16
CA PRO A 175 -7.40 -14.63 -21.23
C PRO A 175 -7.79 -15.19 -19.86
N GLN A 176 -8.89 -14.70 -19.28
CA GLN A 176 -9.44 -15.24 -18.04
C GLN A 176 -10.20 -16.53 -18.38
N VAL A 177 -9.46 -17.62 -18.60
CA VAL A 177 -10.06 -18.93 -18.90
C VAL A 177 -10.59 -19.52 -17.58
N PHE A 178 -11.91 -19.71 -17.55
CA PHE A 178 -12.58 -20.66 -16.66
C PHE A 178 -12.59 -22.03 -17.33
#